data_AF-A0A2V4DLJ9-F1
#
_entry.id   AF-A0A2V4DLJ9-F1
#
_cell.length_a   1.000
_cell.length_b   1.000
_cell.length_c   1.000
_cell.angle_alpha   90.00
_cell.angle_beta   90.00
_cell.angle_gamma   90.00
#
_symmetry.space_group_name_H-M   'P 1'
#
loop_
_entity.id
_entity.type
_entity.pdbx_description
1 polymer ?
#
loop_
_entity_poly.entity_id
_entity_poly.type
_entity_poly.pdbx_seq_one_letter_code
_entity_poly.pdbx_strand_id
1 'polypeptide(L)'
;MIIKKLTVLACSSLVSCMAFAQNDSVSITDKIVDSFLACDNQFFKQLAENKKLFSDYVDLTTTDNVTYIPVESIYQQNKDKVNFKKPLKYHGLTITGYQNIYIPTNLSGQYYYWGFIFDNSQEEITNTLNNLKWLKYNNAVYIANAKIYDRNAKSPVWQDNPYSIDGVVPKLGTIEKSLYLEAFTDNQNRVLCSIQGDIKKDILYKDRPDMKPLDDKMDKERQEKIKAYKLKKQQEKEQKEAQEKQSQPQQDKPVENSSKEGDKI
;
A
#
# COMPACT_ATOMS: atom_id res chain seq x y z
N MET A 1 -36.99 88.03 9.59
CA MET A 1 -35.59 87.55 9.54
C MET A 1 -35.46 86.37 10.47
N ILE A 2 -35.23 85.17 9.91
CA ILE A 2 -33.96 84.38 10.04
C ILE A 2 -33.94 83.60 11.38
N ILE A 3 -34.48 82.38 11.48
CA ILE A 3 -33.95 81.03 11.08
C ILE A 3 -33.47 80.23 12.31
N LYS A 4 -34.20 79.14 12.57
CA LYS A 4 -33.85 77.77 13.00
C LYS A 4 -32.49 77.51 13.69
N LYS A 5 -32.49 76.63 14.71
CA LYS A 5 -32.14 75.20 14.54
C LYS A 5 -32.36 74.36 15.81
N LEU A 6 -33.18 73.32 15.66
CA LEU A 6 -33.16 72.08 16.45
C LEU A 6 -31.84 71.34 16.19
N THR A 7 -31.26 70.72 17.22
CA THR A 7 -30.18 69.73 17.06
C THR A 7 -30.64 68.41 17.67
N VAL A 8 -31.08 67.49 16.80
CA VAL A 8 -31.32 66.09 17.13
C VAL A 8 -30.02 65.35 16.85
N LEU A 9 -29.44 64.74 17.88
CA LEU A 9 -28.26 63.88 17.75
C LEU A 9 -28.74 62.47 17.34
N ALA A 10 -28.54 62.11 16.08
CA ALA A 10 -28.74 60.74 15.60
C ALA A 10 -27.38 60.01 15.63
N CYS A 11 -27.20 59.10 16.59
CA CYS A 11 -26.08 58.16 16.59
C CYS A 11 -26.37 57.05 15.58
N SER A 12 -25.80 57.17 14.38
CA SER A 12 -25.78 56.12 13.37
C SER A 12 -24.65 55.14 13.68
N SER A 13 -24.97 53.98 14.25
CA SER A 13 -24.05 52.87 14.42
C SER A 13 -23.79 52.20 13.07
N LEU A 14 -22.67 52.53 12.44
CA LEU A 14 -22.13 51.79 11.30
C LEU A 14 -21.58 50.45 11.82
N VAL A 15 -22.38 49.40 11.80
CA VAL A 15 -21.89 48.02 11.91
C VAL A 15 -21.25 47.68 10.57
N SER A 16 -19.94 47.86 10.48
CA SER A 16 -19.15 47.39 9.36
C SER A 16 -19.14 45.86 9.37
N CYS A 17 -19.93 45.25 8.50
CA CYS A 17 -19.77 43.84 8.16
C CYS A 17 -18.39 43.67 7.54
N MET A 18 -17.39 43.28 8.33
CA MET A 18 -16.15 42.73 7.78
C MET A 18 -16.50 41.40 7.13
N ALA A 19 -16.74 41.41 5.82
CA ALA A 19 -16.73 40.20 5.03
C ALA A 19 -15.28 39.70 5.02
N PHE A 20 -14.97 38.73 5.85
CA PHE A 20 -13.76 37.93 5.66
C PHE A 20 -13.93 37.19 4.34
N ALA A 21 -13.26 37.65 3.29
CA ALA A 21 -13.01 36.84 2.12
C ALA A 21 -12.20 35.62 2.60
N GLN A 22 -12.88 34.48 2.78
CA GLN A 22 -12.20 33.20 2.93
C GLN A 22 -11.50 32.96 1.60
N ASN A 23 -10.18 33.06 1.60
CA ASN A 23 -9.38 32.67 0.46
C ASN A 23 -9.52 31.15 0.39
N ASP A 24 -10.32 30.63 -0.54
CA ASP A 24 -10.51 29.20 -0.82
C ASP A 24 -9.23 28.59 -1.43
N SER A 25 -8.09 28.79 -0.78
CA SER A 25 -6.89 28.03 -1.10
C SER A 25 -7.15 26.61 -0.63
N VAL A 26 -7.47 25.71 -1.58
CA VAL A 26 -7.57 24.26 -1.35
C VAL A 26 -6.35 23.83 -0.54
N SER A 27 -6.58 23.23 0.63
CA SER A 27 -5.48 22.77 1.47
C SER A 27 -4.66 21.75 0.70
N ILE A 28 -3.34 21.80 0.83
CA ILE A 28 -2.43 20.84 0.20
C ILE A 28 -2.75 19.41 0.66
N THR A 29 -3.22 19.26 1.89
CA THR A 29 -3.72 17.99 2.44
C THR A 29 -4.94 17.48 1.67
N ASP A 30 -5.87 18.37 1.36
CA ASP A 30 -7.09 18.05 0.62
C ASP A 30 -6.73 17.61 -0.80
N LYS A 31 -5.85 18.35 -1.48
CA LYS A 31 -5.36 17.97 -2.83
C LYS A 31 -4.75 16.56 -2.86
N ILE A 32 -3.97 16.21 -1.84
CA ILE A 32 -3.36 14.87 -1.73
C ILE A 32 -4.44 13.80 -1.52
N VAL A 33 -5.38 14.03 -0.59
CA VAL A 33 -6.44 13.05 -0.29
C VAL A 33 -7.43 12.94 -1.46
N ASP A 34 -7.76 14.02 -2.15
CA ASP A 34 -8.58 14.02 -3.37
C ASP A 34 -7.94 13.18 -4.47
N SER A 35 -6.62 13.34 -4.68
CA SER A 35 -5.90 12.53 -5.67
C SER A 35 -5.84 11.04 -5.29
N PHE A 36 -5.89 10.72 -4.00
CA PHE A 36 -6.02 9.34 -3.52
C PHE A 36 -7.36 8.71 -3.92
N LEU A 37 -8.47 9.46 -3.84
CA LEU A 37 -9.81 8.96 -4.17
C LEU A 37 -9.98 8.52 -5.64
N ALA A 38 -9.03 8.87 -6.52
CA ALA A 38 -9.01 8.39 -7.92
C ALA A 38 -8.49 6.96 -8.08
N CYS A 39 -7.84 6.40 -7.05
CA CYS A 39 -7.20 5.07 -7.08
C CYS A 39 -6.26 4.87 -8.27
N ASP A 40 -5.36 5.83 -8.48
CA ASP A 40 -4.34 5.77 -9.53
C ASP A 40 -3.02 6.46 -9.09
N ASN A 41 -2.11 6.64 -10.05
CA ASN A 41 -0.79 7.19 -9.78
C ASN A 41 -0.75 8.66 -9.35
N GLN A 42 -1.85 9.40 -9.47
CA GLN A 42 -1.88 10.82 -9.13
C GLN A 42 -1.62 11.04 -7.64
N PHE A 43 -2.04 10.09 -6.79
CA PHE A 43 -1.70 10.11 -5.37
C PHE A 43 -0.18 10.19 -5.13
N PHE A 44 0.59 9.31 -5.76
CA PHE A 44 2.04 9.27 -5.58
C PHE A 44 2.74 10.49 -6.19
N LYS A 45 2.19 11.04 -7.28
CA LYS A 45 2.64 12.32 -7.83
C LYS A 45 2.40 13.47 -6.85
N GLN A 46 1.22 13.55 -6.25
CA GLN A 46 0.91 14.57 -5.25
C GLN A 46 1.77 14.42 -4.00
N LEU A 47 2.09 13.19 -3.56
CA LEU A 47 3.06 12.97 -2.49
C LEU A 47 4.46 13.47 -2.85
N ALA A 48 4.91 13.24 -4.08
CA ALA A 48 6.22 13.72 -4.54
C ALA A 48 6.29 15.25 -4.60
N GLU A 49 5.27 15.89 -5.20
CA GLU A 49 5.16 17.35 -5.33
C GLU A 49 5.11 18.05 -3.96
N ASN A 50 4.43 17.43 -2.98
CA ASN A 50 4.17 18.04 -1.67
C ASN A 50 4.96 17.37 -0.54
N LYS A 51 6.03 16.63 -0.86
CA LYS A 51 6.78 15.79 0.08
C LYS A 51 7.16 16.52 1.36
N LYS A 52 7.71 17.73 1.23
CA LYS A 52 8.17 18.53 2.38
C LYS A 52 7.05 18.80 3.39
N LEU A 53 5.87 19.16 2.91
CA LEU A 53 4.74 19.53 3.76
C LEU A 53 4.05 18.29 4.33
N PHE A 54 3.84 17.26 3.52
CA PHE A 54 3.18 16.04 3.98
C PHE A 54 4.04 15.22 4.96
N SER A 55 5.37 15.41 4.93
CA SER A 55 6.31 14.79 5.89
C SER A 55 6.06 15.18 7.35
N ASP A 56 5.34 16.28 7.61
CA ASP A 56 4.93 16.70 8.95
C ASP A 56 3.89 15.74 9.57
N TYR A 57 3.16 14.99 8.74
CA TYR A 57 2.10 14.07 9.18
C TYR A 57 2.59 12.63 9.20
N VAL A 58 3.39 12.23 8.23
CA VAL A 58 3.88 10.84 8.11
C VAL A 58 5.22 10.81 7.41
N ASP A 59 6.06 9.84 7.72
CA ASP A 59 7.31 9.67 6.99
C ASP A 59 7.05 9.26 5.53
N LEU A 60 7.85 9.81 4.62
CA LEU A 60 7.79 9.52 3.20
C LEU A 60 9.12 8.99 2.70
N THR A 61 9.07 7.95 1.88
CA THR A 61 10.24 7.40 1.18
C THR A 61 10.17 7.77 -0.30
N THR A 62 11.33 8.03 -0.91
CA THR A 62 11.45 8.20 -2.37
C THR A 62 12.47 7.21 -2.92
N THR A 63 12.04 6.35 -3.84
CA THR A 63 12.88 5.36 -4.52
C THR A 63 12.50 5.35 -6.00
N ASP A 64 13.47 5.32 -6.91
CA ASP A 64 13.22 5.35 -8.37
C ASP A 64 12.27 6.48 -8.82
N ASN A 65 12.41 7.68 -8.24
CA ASN A 65 11.55 8.85 -8.47
C ASN A 65 10.07 8.68 -8.05
N VAL A 66 9.75 7.64 -7.29
CA VAL A 66 8.40 7.43 -6.73
C VAL A 66 8.42 7.77 -5.25
N THR A 67 7.51 8.66 -4.82
CA THR A 67 7.33 8.99 -3.39
C THR A 67 6.09 8.31 -2.85
N TYR A 68 6.23 7.62 -1.71
CA TYR A 68 5.16 6.85 -1.08
C TYR A 68 5.29 6.82 0.44
N ILE A 69 4.20 6.44 1.11
CA ILE A 69 4.16 6.21 2.55
C ILE A 69 4.64 4.77 2.81
N PRO A 70 5.82 4.56 3.44
CA PRO A 70 6.31 3.22 3.72
C PRO A 70 5.52 2.58 4.86
N VAL A 71 5.32 1.27 4.76
CA VAL A 71 4.90 0.40 5.87
C VAL A 71 5.98 -0.65 6.09
N GLU A 72 6.06 -1.24 7.28
CA GLU A 72 7.10 -2.22 7.59
C GLU A 72 7.01 -3.46 6.67
N SER A 73 5.79 -3.93 6.41
CA SER A 73 5.53 -5.04 5.49
C SER A 73 4.08 -5.07 5.03
N ILE A 74 3.85 -5.09 3.72
CA ILE A 74 2.50 -5.25 3.15
C ILE A 74 1.95 -6.70 3.25
N TYR A 75 2.78 -7.65 3.70
CA TYR A 75 2.46 -9.09 3.77
C TYR A 75 2.09 -9.58 5.17
N GLN A 76 2.34 -8.76 6.19
CA GLN A 76 2.17 -9.15 7.59
C GLN A 76 1.09 -8.27 8.22
N GLN A 77 -0.02 -8.90 8.61
CA GLN A 77 -1.09 -8.24 9.36
C GLN A 77 -0.48 -7.62 10.62
N ASN A 78 -0.67 -6.30 10.81
CA ASN A 78 -0.09 -5.41 11.84
C ASN A 78 1.20 -4.66 11.46
N LYS A 79 1.84 -5.02 10.36
CA LYS A 79 3.02 -4.31 9.82
C LYS A 79 2.73 -3.59 8.51
N ASP A 80 1.51 -3.75 8.04
CA ASP A 80 0.90 -3.20 6.83
C ASP A 80 0.35 -1.79 7.05
N LYS A 81 0.60 -1.18 8.22
CA LYS A 81 0.07 0.13 8.60
C LYS A 81 1.11 1.03 9.26
N VAL A 82 0.85 2.32 9.21
CA VAL A 82 1.61 3.36 9.92
C VAL A 82 0.66 4.39 10.51
N ASN A 83 0.89 4.76 11.77
CA ASN A 83 0.18 5.87 12.41
C ASN A 83 0.81 7.19 12.00
N PHE A 84 -0.01 8.22 11.83
CA PHE A 84 0.50 9.57 11.57
C PHE A 84 1.07 10.17 12.86
N LYS A 85 2.11 11.00 12.69
CA LYS A 85 2.75 11.79 13.76
C LYS A 85 1.76 12.74 14.42
N LYS A 86 0.82 13.27 13.63
CA LYS A 86 -0.31 14.09 14.07
C LYS A 86 -1.51 13.84 13.14
N PRO A 87 -2.76 13.99 13.62
CA PRO A 87 -3.93 13.82 12.78
C PRO A 87 -3.93 14.80 11.58
N LEU A 88 -4.33 14.30 10.43
CA LEU A 88 -4.56 15.05 9.20
C LEU A 88 -6.05 15.40 9.13
N LYS A 89 -6.38 16.66 8.81
CA LYS A 89 -7.77 17.09 8.60
C LYS A 89 -8.09 17.16 7.12
N TYR A 90 -9.27 16.67 6.74
CA TYR A 90 -9.74 16.64 5.36
C TYR A 90 -11.25 16.83 5.33
N HIS A 91 -11.73 17.99 4.86
CA HIS A 91 -13.17 18.34 4.86
C HIS A 91 -13.89 18.06 6.19
N GLY A 92 -13.24 18.30 7.33
CA GLY A 92 -13.78 18.03 8.67
C GLY A 92 -13.55 16.60 9.19
N LEU A 93 -13.18 15.66 8.32
CA LEU A 93 -12.74 14.31 8.69
C LEU A 93 -11.34 14.32 9.32
N THR A 94 -11.07 13.30 10.12
CA THR A 94 -9.81 13.09 10.83
C THR A 94 -9.13 11.83 10.32
N ILE A 95 -7.99 11.98 9.65
CA ILE A 95 -7.16 10.85 9.20
C ILE A 95 -6.02 10.67 10.20
N THR A 96 -5.86 9.45 10.71
CA THR A 96 -4.92 9.11 11.79
C THR A 96 -3.82 8.13 11.36
N GLY A 97 -3.95 7.54 10.18
CA GLY A 97 -2.96 6.59 9.69
C GLY A 97 -3.15 6.23 8.23
N TYR A 98 -2.27 5.35 7.77
CA TYR A 98 -2.27 4.80 6.42
C TYR A 98 -2.02 3.30 6.48
N GLN A 99 -2.59 2.57 5.52
CA GLN A 99 -2.44 1.13 5.38
C GLN A 99 -2.09 0.78 3.94
N ASN A 100 -1.28 -0.27 3.75
CA ASN A 100 -0.90 -0.83 2.46
C ASN A 100 -0.81 -2.35 2.59
N ILE A 101 -1.75 -3.05 1.96
CA ILE A 101 -2.01 -4.47 2.15
C ILE A 101 -1.80 -5.20 0.82
N TYR A 102 -1.17 -6.36 0.89
CA TYR A 102 -1.19 -7.34 -0.19
C TYR A 102 -1.77 -8.66 0.29
N ILE A 103 -2.76 -9.16 -0.44
CA ILE A 103 -3.37 -10.47 -0.19
C ILE A 103 -3.09 -11.35 -1.42
N PRO A 104 -2.26 -12.41 -1.29
CA PRO A 104 -2.14 -13.41 -2.34
C PRO A 104 -3.40 -14.28 -2.38
N THR A 105 -3.90 -14.61 -3.57
CA THR A 105 -4.97 -15.62 -3.69
C THR A 105 -4.52 -16.85 -4.45
N ASN A 106 -5.09 -17.99 -4.05
CA ASN A 106 -4.75 -19.30 -4.59
C ASN A 106 -5.30 -19.52 -6.03
N LEU A 107 -6.22 -18.66 -6.50
CA LEU A 107 -6.98 -18.85 -7.74
C LEU A 107 -6.64 -17.80 -8.83
N SER A 108 -5.41 -17.27 -8.82
CA SER A 108 -4.82 -16.39 -9.85
C SER A 108 -5.10 -14.89 -9.73
N GLY A 109 -5.62 -14.43 -8.59
CA GLY A 109 -5.80 -13.01 -8.31
C GLY A 109 -4.73 -12.45 -7.37
N GLN A 110 -4.19 -11.29 -7.68
CA GLN A 110 -3.42 -10.48 -6.73
C GLN A 110 -4.33 -9.36 -6.22
N TYR A 111 -4.27 -9.05 -4.93
CA TYR A 111 -5.12 -8.03 -4.32
C TYR A 111 -4.23 -7.07 -3.57
N TYR A 112 -4.25 -5.82 -4.02
CA TYR A 112 -3.53 -4.74 -3.38
C TYR A 112 -4.53 -3.72 -2.86
N TYR A 113 -4.38 -3.36 -1.60
CA TYR A 113 -5.15 -2.29 -0.99
C TYR A 113 -4.23 -1.23 -0.44
N TRP A 114 -4.63 0.03 -0.52
CA TRP A 114 -3.88 1.11 0.09
C TRP A 114 -4.82 2.26 0.43
N GLY A 115 -4.56 2.98 1.51
CA GLY A 115 -5.39 4.14 1.85
C GLY A 115 -5.32 4.53 3.30
N PHE A 116 -6.27 5.34 3.71
CA PHE A 116 -6.23 6.07 4.97
C PHE A 116 -7.13 5.45 6.03
N ILE A 117 -6.70 5.57 7.28
CA ILE A 117 -7.47 5.23 8.47
C ILE A 117 -8.10 6.52 8.98
N PHE A 118 -9.43 6.52 9.09
CA PHE A 118 -10.25 7.62 9.54
C PHE A 118 -10.76 7.36 10.96
N ASP A 119 -10.65 8.38 11.80
CA ASP A 119 -11.24 8.44 13.14
C ASP A 119 -12.62 9.11 13.07
N ASN A 120 -13.49 8.50 12.28
CA ASN A 120 -14.85 8.95 11.99
C ASN A 120 -15.75 7.74 11.76
N SER A 121 -17.05 7.92 11.98
CA SER A 121 -18.07 6.94 11.62
C SER A 121 -18.21 6.80 10.09
N GLN A 122 -18.78 5.67 9.65
CA GLN A 122 -19.06 5.44 8.22
C GLN A 122 -20.00 6.51 7.67
N GLU A 123 -21.00 6.92 8.45
CA GLU A 123 -21.97 7.94 8.07
C GLU A 123 -21.30 9.29 7.82
N GLU A 124 -20.45 9.76 8.74
CA GLU A 124 -19.70 11.01 8.56
C GLU A 124 -18.84 10.99 7.29
N ILE A 125 -18.16 9.86 7.02
CA ILE A 125 -17.33 9.70 5.83
C ILE A 125 -18.20 9.73 4.57
N THR A 126 -19.28 8.96 4.51
CA THR A 126 -20.15 8.92 3.32
C THR A 126 -20.86 10.25 3.06
N ASN A 127 -21.25 10.97 4.12
CA ASN A 127 -21.91 12.27 4.00
C ASN A 127 -20.93 13.36 3.53
N THR A 128 -19.69 13.33 4.03
CA THR A 128 -18.65 14.27 3.61
C THR A 128 -18.20 14.01 2.18
N LEU A 129 -18.03 12.74 1.81
CA LEU A 129 -17.62 12.30 0.48
C LEU A 129 -18.81 11.94 -0.42
N ASN A 130 -19.84 12.78 -0.39
CA ASN A 130 -21.11 12.55 -1.10
C ASN A 130 -21.02 12.66 -2.63
N ASN A 131 -19.90 13.19 -3.15
CA ASN A 131 -19.58 13.20 -4.57
C ASN A 131 -19.23 11.79 -5.08
N LEU A 132 -18.86 10.88 -4.19
CA LEU A 132 -18.62 9.48 -4.51
C LEU A 132 -19.95 8.72 -4.50
N LYS A 133 -20.17 7.90 -5.52
CA LYS A 133 -21.35 7.03 -5.60
C LYS A 133 -21.15 5.79 -4.73
N TRP A 134 -21.32 5.94 -3.42
CA TRP A 134 -21.22 4.84 -2.46
C TRP A 134 -22.34 3.83 -2.66
N LEU A 135 -21.97 2.58 -2.89
CA LEU A 135 -22.84 1.43 -2.93
C LEU A 135 -22.62 0.62 -1.65
N LYS A 136 -23.66 0.50 -0.83
CA LYS A 136 -23.61 -0.35 0.37
C LYS A 136 -23.62 -1.81 -0.07
N TYR A 137 -22.51 -2.52 0.17
CA TYR A 137 -22.43 -3.94 -0.13
C TYR A 137 -22.99 -4.78 1.03
N ASN A 138 -22.56 -4.47 2.26
CA ASN A 138 -23.10 -5.07 3.47
C ASN A 138 -23.10 -4.03 4.62
N ASN A 139 -23.36 -4.46 5.86
CA ASN A 139 -23.41 -3.54 7.01
C ASN A 139 -22.06 -2.93 7.40
N ALA A 140 -20.94 -3.46 6.91
CA ALA A 140 -19.60 -3.05 7.26
C ALA A 140 -18.78 -2.52 6.06
N VAL A 141 -19.27 -2.67 4.83
CA VAL A 141 -18.52 -2.38 3.60
C VAL A 141 -19.36 -1.58 2.59
N TYR A 142 -18.78 -0.47 2.13
CA TYR A 142 -19.25 0.30 0.98
C TYR A 142 -18.20 0.30 -0.12
N ILE A 143 -18.66 0.34 -1.37
CA ILE A 143 -17.81 0.42 -2.56
C ILE A 143 -18.17 1.67 -3.36
N ALA A 144 -17.18 2.35 -3.93
CA ALA A 144 -17.38 3.45 -4.87
C ALA A 144 -16.41 3.38 -6.05
N ASN A 145 -16.77 4.08 -7.14
CA ASN A 145 -15.92 4.30 -8.31
C ASN A 145 -15.26 3.03 -8.88
N ALA A 146 -16.00 1.92 -8.89
CA ALA A 146 -15.50 0.67 -9.42
C ALA A 146 -15.21 0.78 -10.92
N LYS A 147 -14.05 0.25 -11.33
CA LYS A 147 -13.58 0.21 -12.72
C LYS A 147 -13.03 -1.17 -13.05
N ILE A 148 -13.12 -1.54 -14.32
CA ILE A 148 -12.58 -2.78 -14.89
C ILE A 148 -11.64 -2.47 -16.05
N TYR A 149 -10.59 -3.29 -16.18
CA TYR A 149 -9.64 -3.28 -17.26
C TYR A 149 -9.60 -4.68 -17.89
N ASP A 150 -10.10 -4.81 -19.11
CA ASP A 150 -10.01 -6.05 -19.87
C ASP A 150 -8.73 -6.05 -20.72
N ARG A 151 -7.77 -6.91 -20.36
CA ARG A 151 -6.49 -7.02 -21.07
C ARG A 151 -6.64 -7.60 -22.48
N ASN A 152 -7.74 -8.27 -22.77
CA ASN A 152 -8.01 -8.89 -24.06
C ASN A 152 -8.84 -7.99 -24.99
N ALA A 153 -9.26 -6.80 -24.51
CA ALA A 153 -9.93 -5.82 -25.34
C ALA A 153 -9.00 -5.31 -26.47
N LYS A 154 -9.58 -4.89 -27.59
CA LYS A 154 -8.81 -4.33 -28.72
C LYS A 154 -8.02 -3.08 -28.33
N SER A 155 -8.56 -2.28 -27.41
CA SER A 155 -7.91 -1.12 -26.80
C SER A 155 -8.14 -1.17 -25.28
N PRO A 156 -7.25 -1.82 -24.53
CA PRO A 156 -7.40 -1.97 -23.09
C PRO A 156 -7.31 -0.61 -22.38
N VAL A 157 -8.42 -0.20 -21.77
CA VAL A 157 -8.54 1.01 -20.97
C VAL A 157 -9.41 0.72 -19.76
N TRP A 158 -9.25 1.52 -18.70
CA TRP A 158 -10.16 1.49 -17.56
C TRP A 158 -11.56 1.95 -17.96
N GLN A 159 -12.57 1.16 -17.65
CA GLN A 159 -13.98 1.46 -17.87
C GLN A 159 -14.74 1.35 -16.55
N ASP A 160 -15.83 2.11 -16.41
CA ASP A 160 -16.69 2.00 -15.23
C ASP A 160 -17.27 0.58 -15.12
N ASN A 161 -17.27 0.04 -13.90
CA ASN A 161 -17.79 -1.29 -13.59
C ASN A 161 -18.91 -1.21 -12.56
N PRO A 162 -20.14 -0.80 -12.95
CA PRO A 162 -21.26 -0.68 -12.01
C PRO A 162 -21.73 -2.02 -11.44
N TYR A 163 -21.21 -3.14 -11.95
CA TYR A 163 -21.54 -4.51 -11.53
C TYR A 163 -20.41 -5.16 -10.73
N SER A 164 -19.45 -4.38 -10.21
CA SER A 164 -18.43 -4.91 -9.30
C SER A 164 -19.09 -5.41 -8.02
N ILE A 165 -18.72 -6.62 -7.61
CA ILE A 165 -19.26 -7.30 -6.42
C ILE A 165 -18.09 -7.60 -5.51
N ASP A 166 -18.18 -7.18 -4.25
CA ASP A 166 -17.15 -7.50 -3.27
C ASP A 166 -17.00 -9.02 -3.07
N GLY A 167 -15.78 -9.46 -2.79
CA GLY A 167 -15.45 -10.86 -2.52
C GLY A 167 -15.51 -11.79 -3.74
N VAL A 168 -15.87 -11.29 -4.93
CA VAL A 168 -15.83 -12.08 -6.17
C VAL A 168 -14.51 -11.83 -6.89
N VAL A 169 -13.78 -12.92 -7.18
CA VAL A 169 -12.53 -12.83 -7.93
C VAL A 169 -12.83 -12.33 -9.34
N PRO A 170 -12.15 -11.27 -9.83
CA PRO A 170 -12.29 -10.83 -11.21
C PRO A 170 -12.02 -11.98 -12.19
N LYS A 171 -12.74 -11.97 -13.31
CA LYS A 171 -12.56 -12.98 -14.37
C LYS A 171 -11.11 -13.00 -14.85
N LEU A 172 -10.58 -14.18 -15.17
CA LEU A 172 -9.26 -14.32 -15.78
C LEU A 172 -9.13 -13.40 -17.02
N GLY A 173 -8.02 -12.68 -17.13
CA GLY A 173 -7.81 -11.66 -18.16
C GLY A 173 -8.32 -10.25 -17.81
N THR A 174 -9.05 -10.09 -16.70
CA THR A 174 -9.55 -8.80 -16.23
C THR A 174 -8.92 -8.37 -14.91
N ILE A 175 -8.89 -7.06 -14.70
CA ILE A 175 -8.43 -6.42 -13.47
C ILE A 175 -9.52 -5.44 -13.04
N GLU A 176 -9.80 -5.37 -11.75
CA GLU A 176 -10.73 -4.40 -11.17
C GLU A 176 -10.02 -3.47 -10.19
N LYS A 177 -10.53 -2.25 -10.05
CA LYS A 177 -10.17 -1.33 -8.98
C LYS A 177 -11.38 -0.58 -8.48
N SER A 178 -11.39 -0.23 -7.20
CA SER A 178 -12.49 0.48 -6.56
C SER A 178 -12.03 1.14 -5.26
N LEU A 179 -12.82 2.08 -4.76
CA LEU A 179 -12.74 2.56 -3.39
C LEU A 179 -13.59 1.68 -2.47
N TYR A 180 -13.04 1.38 -1.31
CA TYR A 180 -13.67 0.64 -0.23
C TYR A 180 -13.74 1.53 1.00
N LEU A 181 -14.88 1.55 1.67
CA LEU A 181 -15.02 2.06 3.04
C LEU A 181 -15.39 0.88 3.94
N GLU A 182 -14.53 0.59 4.90
CA GLU A 182 -14.63 -0.60 5.75
C GLU A 182 -14.43 -0.26 7.22
N ALA A 183 -15.11 -1.00 8.10
CA ALA A 183 -14.81 -0.97 9.53
C ALA A 183 -13.37 -1.44 9.80
N PHE A 184 -12.65 -0.73 10.66
CA PHE A 184 -11.27 -1.07 11.04
C PHE A 184 -11.14 -1.43 12.52
N THR A 185 -11.64 -0.58 13.40
CA THR A 185 -11.81 -0.85 14.83
C THR A 185 -13.17 -0.31 15.27
N ASP A 186 -13.54 -0.45 16.55
CA ASP A 186 -14.85 -0.03 17.06
C ASP A 186 -15.19 1.44 16.73
N ASN A 187 -14.18 2.32 16.66
CA ASN A 187 -14.36 3.76 16.41
C ASN A 187 -13.66 4.25 15.14
N GLN A 188 -13.01 3.38 14.37
CA GLN A 188 -12.26 3.77 13.19
C GLN A 188 -12.73 3.01 11.96
N ASN A 189 -12.77 3.73 10.85
CA ASN A 189 -13.04 3.17 9.54
C ASN A 189 -11.82 3.42 8.65
N ARG A 190 -11.68 2.64 7.59
CA ARG A 190 -10.63 2.83 6.60
C ARG A 190 -11.26 3.08 5.25
N VAL A 191 -10.70 4.04 4.50
CA VAL A 191 -11.00 4.21 3.08
C VAL A 191 -9.79 3.71 2.30
N LEU A 192 -9.98 2.65 1.52
CA LEU A 192 -8.93 1.98 0.78
C LEU A 192 -9.23 2.00 -0.71
N CYS A 193 -8.25 2.37 -1.51
CA CYS A 193 -8.22 1.98 -2.91
C CYS A 193 -7.82 0.51 -3.03
N SER A 194 -8.39 -0.18 -4.01
CA SER A 194 -8.05 -1.55 -4.39
C SER A 194 -7.50 -1.63 -5.81
N ILE A 195 -6.68 -2.62 -6.10
CA ILE A 195 -6.47 -3.15 -7.45
C ILE A 195 -6.36 -4.68 -7.34
N GLN A 196 -7.23 -5.39 -8.05
CA GLN A 196 -7.43 -6.83 -7.89
C GLN A 196 -7.63 -7.58 -9.20
N GLY A 197 -7.28 -8.87 -9.24
CA GLY A 197 -7.51 -9.76 -10.38
C GLY A 197 -6.23 -10.23 -11.06
N ASP A 198 -6.28 -10.45 -12.37
CA ASP A 198 -5.18 -10.99 -13.20
C ASP A 198 -4.18 -9.90 -13.59
N ILE A 199 -3.53 -9.35 -12.57
CA ILE A 199 -2.65 -8.18 -12.65
C ILE A 199 -1.27 -8.56 -13.19
N LYS A 200 -0.84 -7.87 -14.25
CA LYS A 200 0.56 -7.88 -14.69
C LYS A 200 1.33 -6.72 -14.05
N LYS A 201 2.63 -6.92 -13.78
CA LYS A 201 3.50 -5.91 -13.14
C LYS A 201 3.51 -4.56 -13.89
N ASP A 202 3.54 -4.57 -15.22
CA ASP A 202 3.52 -3.35 -16.03
C ASP A 202 2.21 -2.55 -15.91
N ILE A 203 1.10 -3.23 -15.67
CA ILE A 203 -0.20 -2.59 -15.41
C ILE A 203 -0.22 -2.09 -13.96
N LEU A 204 0.22 -2.92 -13.01
CA LEU A 204 0.29 -2.55 -11.59
C LEU A 204 1.09 -1.27 -11.40
N TYR A 205 2.30 -1.19 -11.96
CA TYR A 205 3.19 -0.05 -11.75
C TYR A 205 2.71 1.25 -12.38
N LYS A 206 1.75 1.19 -13.32
CA LYS A 206 1.11 2.40 -13.87
C LYS A 206 0.19 3.07 -12.87
N ASP A 207 -0.53 2.29 -12.05
CA ASP A 207 -1.48 2.82 -11.06
C ASP A 207 -0.86 2.86 -9.65
N ARG A 208 0.05 1.93 -9.36
CA ARG A 208 0.78 1.71 -8.10
C ARG A 208 2.29 1.72 -8.34
N PRO A 209 2.88 2.86 -8.72
CA PRO A 209 4.31 2.95 -8.99
C PRO A 209 5.18 2.62 -7.77
N ASP A 210 4.64 2.72 -6.55
CA ASP A 210 5.30 2.34 -5.30
C ASP A 210 5.60 0.84 -5.19
N MET A 211 4.87 0.01 -5.94
CA MET A 211 5.05 -1.44 -5.91
C MET A 211 6.34 -1.90 -6.59
N LYS A 212 6.86 -1.16 -7.58
CA LYS A 212 8.10 -1.56 -8.26
C LYS A 212 9.30 -1.57 -7.29
N PRO A 213 9.60 -0.48 -6.55
CA PRO A 213 10.65 -0.52 -5.54
C PRO A 213 10.47 -1.62 -4.48
N LEU A 214 9.22 -1.90 -4.07
CA LEU A 214 8.92 -2.96 -3.11
C LEU A 214 9.24 -4.34 -3.67
N ASP A 215 8.77 -4.65 -4.88
CA ASP A 215 9.03 -5.91 -5.56
C ASP A 215 10.53 -6.12 -5.78
N ASP A 216 11.25 -5.09 -6.23
CA ASP A 216 12.71 -5.15 -6.46
C ASP A 216 13.47 -5.45 -5.16
N LYS A 217 13.07 -4.80 -4.05
CA LYS A 217 13.64 -5.07 -2.72
C LYS A 217 13.40 -6.52 -2.29
N MET A 218 12.17 -7.00 -2.45
CA MET A 218 11.80 -8.37 -2.06
C MET A 218 12.47 -9.43 -2.91
N ASP A 219 12.55 -9.20 -4.23
CA ASP A 219 13.21 -10.14 -5.13
C ASP A 219 14.71 -10.22 -4.77
N LYS A 220 15.35 -9.09 -4.44
CA LYS A 220 16.73 -9.09 -3.92
C LYS A 220 16.86 -9.88 -2.61
N GLU A 221 16.02 -9.62 -1.62
CA GLU A 221 16.02 -10.36 -0.34
C GLU A 221 15.78 -11.86 -0.55
N ARG A 222 14.90 -12.24 -1.47
CA ARG A 222 14.64 -13.64 -1.83
C ARG A 222 15.87 -14.28 -2.46
N GLN A 223 16.54 -13.60 -3.40
CA GLN A 223 17.76 -14.12 -4.02
C GLN A 223 18.89 -14.31 -3.01
N GLU A 224 19.06 -13.38 -2.07
CA GLU A 224 20.04 -13.49 -0.99
C GLU A 224 19.74 -14.70 -0.09
N LYS A 225 18.48 -14.91 0.31
CA LYS A 225 18.06 -16.09 1.08
C LYS A 225 18.30 -17.40 0.33
N ILE A 226 18.00 -17.45 -0.97
CA ILE A 226 18.25 -18.63 -1.81
C ILE A 226 19.75 -18.92 -1.90
N LYS A 227 20.58 -17.89 -2.10
CA LYS A 227 22.06 -18.03 -2.14
C LYS A 227 22.60 -18.56 -0.81
N ALA A 228 22.16 -17.98 0.32
CA ALA A 228 22.57 -18.41 1.65
C ALA A 228 22.16 -19.86 1.93
N TYR A 229 20.95 -20.26 1.55
CA TYR A 229 20.48 -21.64 1.68
C TYR A 229 21.32 -22.62 0.84
N LYS A 230 21.62 -22.28 -0.41
CA LYS A 230 22.46 -23.10 -1.29
C LYS A 230 23.87 -23.26 -0.73
N LEU A 231 24.49 -22.18 -0.24
CA LEU A 231 25.81 -22.22 0.38
C LEU A 231 25.82 -23.13 1.61
N LYS A 232 24.81 -23.00 2.50
CA LYS A 232 24.66 -23.86 3.67
C LYS A 232 24.56 -25.35 3.27
N LYS A 233 23.76 -25.66 2.25
CA LYS A 233 23.61 -27.04 1.75
C LYS A 233 24.90 -27.61 1.16
N GLN A 234 25.70 -26.78 0.49
CA GLN A 234 27.00 -27.18 -0.03
C GLN A 234 27.98 -27.48 1.12
N GLN A 235 28.07 -26.61 2.12
CA GLN A 235 28.91 -26.83 3.30
C GLN A 235 28.50 -28.09 4.08
N GLU A 236 27.20 -28.34 4.26
CA GLU A 236 26.69 -29.57 4.86
C GLU A 236 27.11 -30.83 4.06
N LYS A 237 27.16 -30.74 2.73
CA LYS A 237 27.59 -31.85 1.86
C LYS A 237 29.09 -32.10 1.97
N GLU A 238 29.90 -31.04 1.89
CA GLU A 238 31.36 -31.10 2.02
C GLU A 238 31.78 -31.65 3.40
N GLN A 239 31.08 -31.27 4.47
CA GLN A 239 31.31 -31.81 5.81
C GLN A 239 30.99 -33.31 5.90
N LYS A 240 29.87 -33.76 5.30
CA LYS A 240 29.52 -35.19 5.26
C LYS A 240 30.54 -36.00 4.46
N GLU A 241 30.94 -35.51 3.30
CA GLU A 241 31.97 -36.15 2.47
C GLU A 241 33.33 -36.21 3.19
N ALA A 242 33.69 -35.18 3.95
CA ALA A 242 34.90 -35.17 4.76
C ALA A 242 34.83 -36.18 5.92
N GLN A 243 33.67 -36.31 6.57
CA GLN A 243 33.44 -37.30 7.63
C GLN A 243 33.47 -38.74 7.09
N GLU A 244 32.88 -38.99 5.92
CA GLU A 244 32.91 -40.30 5.24
C GLU A 244 34.34 -40.69 4.82
N LYS A 245 35.13 -39.74 4.33
CA LYS A 245 36.55 -39.97 3.99
C LYS A 245 37.43 -40.25 5.22
N GLN A 246 37.09 -39.68 6.38
CA GLN A 246 37.81 -39.96 7.63
C GLN A 246 37.39 -41.28 8.29
N SER A 247 36.30 -41.91 7.86
CA SER A 247 35.77 -43.15 8.45
C SER A 247 35.97 -44.41 7.59
N GLN A 248 36.68 -44.32 6.45
CA GLN A 248 37.13 -45.49 5.68
C GLN A 248 38.44 -46.08 6.27
N PRO A 249 38.52 -47.40 6.59
CA PRO A 249 39.75 -48.03 7.06
C PRO A 249 40.81 -48.10 5.95
N GLN A 250 42.07 -47.84 6.29
CA GLN A 250 43.23 -48.10 5.42
C GLN A 250 43.22 -49.58 4.97
N GLN A 251 43.10 -49.82 3.66
CA GLN A 251 43.39 -51.13 3.09
C GLN A 251 44.89 -51.43 3.23
N ASP A 252 45.18 -52.57 3.86
CA ASP A 252 46.52 -53.09 4.10
C ASP A 252 47.35 -53.22 2.82
N LYS A 253 48.63 -52.83 2.93
CA LYS A 253 49.65 -53.05 1.91
C LYS A 253 49.89 -54.55 1.70
N PRO A 254 50.18 -55.01 0.46
CA PRO A 254 50.61 -56.38 0.23
C PRO A 254 52.03 -56.57 0.78
N VAL A 255 52.21 -57.54 1.67
CA VAL A 255 53.52 -57.98 2.15
C VAL A 255 54.11 -58.95 1.13
N GLU A 256 55.25 -58.57 0.58
CA GLU A 256 56.07 -59.36 -0.34
C GLU A 256 57.00 -60.32 0.45
N ASN A 257 57.24 -61.50 -0.15
CA ASN A 257 57.95 -62.70 0.32
C ASN A 257 59.22 -62.53 1.18
N SER A 258 59.47 -63.51 2.07
CA SER A 258 60.70 -64.31 2.00
C SER A 258 60.60 -65.66 2.74
N SER A 259 61.19 -66.67 2.11
CA SER A 259 61.34 -68.07 2.50
C SER A 259 62.42 -68.29 3.56
N LYS A 260 62.29 -69.41 4.30
CA LYS A 260 63.34 -70.39 4.72
C LYS A 260 62.69 -71.42 5.66
N GLU A 261 62.51 -72.69 5.28
CA GLU A 261 63.49 -73.80 5.16
C GLU A 261 63.71 -74.57 6.49
N GLY A 262 63.29 -75.86 6.49
CA GLY A 262 63.73 -76.97 7.37
C GLY A 262 63.17 -77.06 8.80
N ASP A 263 62.94 -78.22 9.43
CA ASP A 263 63.10 -79.64 9.08
C ASP A 263 62.52 -80.52 10.23
N LYS A 264 62.08 -81.76 9.93
CA LYS A 264 61.86 -82.94 10.82
C LYS A 264 60.76 -82.89 11.90
N ILE A 265 59.93 -83.92 12.15
CA ILE A 265 59.95 -85.39 11.92
C ILE A 265 58.57 -85.84 11.41
#